data_AF-A0A822FKJ5-F1
#
_entry.id   AF-A0A822FKJ5-F1
#
_cell.length_a   1.000
_cell.length_b   1.000
_cell.length_c   1.000
_cell.angle_alpha   90.00
_cell.angle_beta   90.00
_cell.angle_gamma   90.00
#
_symmetry.space_group_name_H-M   'P 1'
#
loop_
_entity.id
_entity.type
_entity.pdbx_description
1 polymer ?
#
loop_
_entity_poly.entity_id
_entity_poly.type
_entity_poly.pdbx_seq_one_letter_code
_entity_poly.pdbx_strand_id
1 'polypeptide(L)' 'EYLLYEKELQCIESLSLIQAKQLIDIIHYLYDCRIIHRDVTPQNLMLDRDTNHIKLIDFGFAIACNMIVYV' A
#
# COMPACT_ATOMS: atom_id res chain seq x y z
N GLU A 1 27.14 -13.54 13.45
CA GLU A 1 25.84 -14.23 13.42
C GLU A 1 24.72 -13.33 13.95
N TYR A 2 24.69 -12.98 15.25
CA TYR A 2 23.71 -12.02 15.81
C TYR A 2 23.66 -10.65 15.11
N LEU A 3 24.82 -10.04 14.87
CA LEU A 3 24.91 -8.73 14.20
C LEU A 3 24.42 -8.77 12.73
N LEU A 4 24.42 -9.95 12.10
CA LEU A 4 23.89 -10.13 10.75
C LEU A 4 22.36 -10.18 10.81
N TYR A 5 21.82 -10.92 11.79
CA TYR A 5 20.38 -11.03 12.04
C TYR A 5 19.73 -9.67 12.39
N GLU A 6 20.36 -8.85 13.24
CA GLU A 6 19.84 -7.51 13.53
C GLU A 6 19.77 -6.62 12.28
N LYS A 7 20.77 -6.69 11.39
CA LYS A 7 20.76 -5.96 10.13
C LYS A 7 19.67 -6.44 9.18
N GLU A 8 19.44 -7.75 9.12
CA GLU A 8 18.34 -8.32 8.34
C GLU A 8 16.99 -7.83 8.88
N LEU A 9 16.78 -7.86 10.20
CA LEU A 9 15.56 -7.37 10.84
C LEU A 9 15.31 -5.89 10.52
N GLN A 10 16.33 -5.05 10.67
CA GLN A 10 16.24 -3.63 10.39
C GLN A 10 15.96 -3.34 8.90
N CYS A 11 16.54 -4.15 8.00
CA CYS A 11 16.26 -4.07 6.57
C CYS A 11 14.79 -4.39 6.29
N ILE A 12 14.25 -5.46 6.90
CA ILE A 12 12.84 -5.85 6.76
C ILE A 12 11.90 -4.76 7.29
N GLU A 13 12.21 -4.15 8.43
CA GLU A 13 11.45 -3.02 8.97
C GLU A 13 11.49 -1.79 8.04
N SER A 14 12.66 -1.50 7.47
CA SER A 14 12.79 -0.40 6.52
C SER A 14 11.99 -0.64 5.24
N LEU A 15 11.98 -1.88 4.75
CA LEU A 15 11.24 -2.29 3.57
C LEU A 15 9.72 -2.22 3.81
N SER A 16 9.25 -2.65 4.99
CA SER A 16 7.83 -2.59 5.36
C SER A 16 7.33 -1.15 5.47
N LEU A 17 8.15 -0.23 5.98
CA LEU A 17 7.87 1.20 6.03
C LEU A 17 7.75 1.83 4.63
N ILE A 18 8.62 1.46 3.69
CA ILE A 18 8.57 1.94 2.30
C ILE A 18 7.26 1.50 1.63
N GLN A 19 6.87 0.23 1.82
CA GLN A 19 5.62 -0.31 1.27
C GLN A 19 4.39 0.33 1.91
N ALA A 20 4.41 0.57 3.22
CA ALA A 20 3.33 1.28 3.92
C ALA A 20 3.14 2.70 3.39
N LYS A 21 4.24 3.43 3.12
CA LYS A 21 4.18 4.74 2.50
C LYS A 21 3.55 4.69 1.10
N GLN A 22 3.98 3.74 0.26
CA GLN A 22 3.41 3.56 -1.08
C GLN A 22 1.91 3.24 -1.02
N LEU A 23 1.46 2.49 0.00
CA LEU A 23 0.04 2.19 0.17
C LEU A 23 -0.74 3.47 0.47
N ILE A 24 -0.22 4.32 1.35
CA ILE A 24 -0.81 5.63 1.65
C ILE A 24 -0.90 6.46 0.37
N ASP A 25 0.16 6.53 -0.43
CA ASP A 25 0.18 7.27 -1.70
C ASP A 25 -0.90 6.74 -2.69
N ILE A 26 -1.06 5.42 -2.79
CA ILE A 26 -2.11 4.79 -3.61
C ILE A 26 -3.50 5.18 -3.11
N ILE A 27 -3.74 5.13 -1.80
CA ILE A 27 -5.05 5.47 -1.21
C ILE A 27 -5.36 6.95 -1.41
N HIS A 28 -4.38 7.84 -1.27
CA HIS A 28 -4.53 9.26 -1.58
C HIS A 28 -4.90 9.49 -3.05
N TYR A 29 -4.23 8.80 -3.98
CA TYR A 29 -4.58 8.88 -5.39
C TYR A 29 -6.03 8.42 -5.66
N LEU A 30 -6.47 7.31 -5.06
CA LEU A 30 -7.85 6.85 -5.19
C LEU A 30 -8.86 7.86 -4.65
N TYR A 31 -8.53 8.51 -3.53
CA TYR A 31 -9.34 9.58 -2.97
C TYR A 31 -9.52 10.74 -3.95
N ASP A 32 -8.45 11.20 -4.60
CA ASP A 32 -8.51 12.27 -5.61
C ASP A 32 -9.35 11.85 -6.83
N CYS A 33 -9.28 10.57 -7.20
CA CYS A 33 -10.13 9.98 -8.23
C CYS A 33 -11.58 9.74 -7.78
N ARG A 34 -11.94 10.06 -6.54
CA ARG A 34 -13.27 9.80 -5.95
C ARG A 34 -13.61 8.30 -5.95
N ILE A 35 -12.62 7.44 -5.72
CA ILE A 35 -12.76 5.99 -5.66
C ILE A 35 -12.44 5.52 -4.24
N ILE A 36 -13.25 4.62 -3.71
CA ILE A 36 -12.97 3.88 -2.47
C ILE A 36 -12.79 2.41 -2.84
N HIS A 37 -11.61 1.84 -2.58
CA HIS A 37 -11.31 0.43 -2.92
C HIS A 37 -12.14 -0.58 -2.11
N ARG A 38 -12.35 -0.29 -0.82
CA ARG A 38 -13.09 -1.08 0.18
C ARG A 38 -12.56 -2.49 0.51
N ASP A 39 -11.64 -3.03 -0.28
CA ASP A 39 -11.01 -4.33 -0.02
C ASP A 39 -9.47 -4.24 -0.06
N VAL A 40 -8.90 -3.43 0.83
CA VAL A 40 -7.44 -3.27 0.94
C VAL A 40 -6.90 -4.35 1.86
N THR A 41 -6.48 -5.46 1.27
CA THR A 41 -5.94 -6.63 1.97
C THR A 41 -4.57 -7.00 1.39
N PRO A 42 -3.73 -7.78 2.11
CA PRO A 42 -2.47 -8.26 1.56
C PRO A 42 -2.62 -9.07 0.27
N GLN A 43 -3.75 -9.76 0.06
CA GLN A 43 -4.01 -10.51 -1.18
C GLN A 43 -4.18 -9.59 -2.39
N ASN A 44 -4.65 -8.36 -2.16
CA ASN A 44 -4.86 -7.35 -3.19
C ASN A 44 -3.66 -6.39 -3.34
N LEU A 45 -2.52 -6.68 -2.68
CA LEU A 45 -1.28 -5.92 -2.82
C LEU A 45 -0.23 -6.78 -3.54
N MET A 46 0.01 -6.48 -4.81
CA MET A 46 1.08 -7.13 -5.57
C MET A 46 2.41 -6.43 -5.31
N LEU A 47 3.43 -7.20 -4.94
CA LEU A 47 4.81 -6.73 -4.85
C LEU A 47 5.55 -7.01 -6.16
N ASP A 48 6.08 -5.96 -6.76
CA ASP A 48 7.03 -6.06 -7.85
C ASP A 48 8.41 -6.48 -7.30
N ARG A 49 8.94 -7.63 -7.75
CA ARG A 49 10.15 -8.23 -7.17
C ARG A 49 11.43 -7.47 -7.52
N ASP A 50 11.44 -6.74 -8.62
CA ASP A 50 12.63 -6.03 -9.09
C ASP A 50 12.70 -4.64 -8.46
N THR A 51 11.56 -3.99 -8.26
CA THR A 51 11.47 -2.61 -7.75
C THR A 51 11.08 -2.52 -6.28
N ASN A 52 10.60 -3.60 -5.67
CA ASN A 52 9.93 -3.59 -4.36
C ASN A 52 8.74 -2.63 -4.26
N HIS A 53 8.17 -2.22 -5.39
CA HIS A 53 6.98 -1.37 -5.40
C HIS A 53 5.71 -2.21 -5.23
N ILE A 54 4.79 -1.74 -4.40
CA ILE A 54 3.46 -2.35 -4.29
C ILE A 54 2.49 -1.75 -5.31
N LYS A 55 1.57 -2.59 -5.78
CA LYS A 55 0.44 -2.21 -6.63
C LYS A 55 -0.83 -2.76 -6.03
N LEU A 56 -1.84 -1.91 -5.88
CA LEU A 56 -3.18 -2.34 -5.45
C LEU A 56 -3.94 -2.90 -6.65
N ILE A 57 -4.51 -4.09 -6.48
CA ILE A 57 -5.26 -4.82 -7.49
C ILE A 57 -6.66 -5.17 -6.99
N ASP A 58 -7.50 -5.69 -7.89
CA ASP A 58 -8.87 -6.15 -7.62
C ASP A 58 -9.84 -5.06 -7.11
N PHE A 59 -10.37 -4.28 -8.06
CA PHE A 59 -11.36 -3.25 -7.81
C PHE A 59 -12.80 -3.80 -7.81
N GLY A 60 -13.01 -5.11 -7.67
CA GLY A 60 -14.34 -5.73 -7.71
C GLY A 60 -15.32 -5.22 -6.65
N PHE A 61 -14.79 -4.75 -5.51
CA PHE A 61 -15.57 -4.11 -4.44
C PHE A 61 -15.49 -2.59 -4.44
N ALA A 62 -14.77 -1.97 -5.38
CA ALA A 62 -14.58 -0.54 -5.38
C ALA A 62 -15.88 0.22 -5.73
N ILE A 63 -16.01 1.44 -5.20
CA ILE A 63 -17.12 2.34 -5.55
C ILE A 63 -16.61 3.72 -5.94
N ALA A 64 -17.29 4.35 -6.90
CA ALA A 64 -17.21 5.79 -7.08
C ALA A 64 -17.99 6.45 -5.92
N CYS A 65 -17.32 7.32 -5.18
CA CYS A 65 -17.91 8.01 -4.05
C CYS A 65 -18.05 9.50 -4.37
N ASN A 66 -19.28 10.01 -4.31
CA ASN A 66 -19.50 11.45 -4.43
C ASN A 66 -19.17 12.11 -3.09
N MET A 67 -17.88 12.29 -2.83
CA MET A 67 -17.41 12.76 -1.52
C MET A 67 -17.78 14.23 -1.31
N ILE A 68 -18.88 14.50 -0.60
CA ILE A 68 -19.18 15.83 -0.09
C ILE A 68 -18.16 16.08 1.01
N VAL A 69 -17.16 16.92 0.72
CA VAL A 69 -16.17 17.33 1.71
C VAL A 69 -16.88 18.29 2.67
N TYR A 70 -17.28 17.81 3.85
CA TYR A 70 -17.53 18.68 4.98
C TYR A 70 -16.16 19.02 5.57
N VAL A 71 -15.69 20.25 5.28
CA VAL A 71 -14.54 20.85 5.98
C VAL A 71 -15.02 21.38 7.32
#